data_AF-A0A162MTP8-F1
#
_entry.id   AF-A0A162MTP8-F1
#
_cell.length_a   1.000
_cell.length_b   1.000
_cell.length_c   1.000
_cell.angle_alpha   90.00
_cell.angle_beta   90.00
_cell.angle_gamma   90.00
#
_symmetry.space_group_name_H-M   'P 1'
#
loop_
_entity.id
_entity.type
_entity.pdbx_description
1 polymer ?
#
loop_
_entity_poly.entity_id
_entity_poly.type
_entity_poly.pdbx_seq_one_letter_code
_entity_poly.pdbx_strand_id
1 'polypeptide(L)'
;MQRPGASRDMAAEKQKGRILLPLYKTEPPNWDYMQAVKYYFTTVRPHRASEFEAISDPPFHIQGDWCIGFTCKVICDRVVNLCKAEGRLLRPGEEPALGGLWASYWRYLYKHLAMVNNIVNGKVVVTKLAVAPLMDLMSFDLLNQGIFWQLHMNGLFAYIESIGGIKFILSMPRLPYRFASLMQ
;
A
#
# COMPACT_ATOMS: atom_id res chain seq x y z
N MET A 1 27.94 76.98 1.05
CA MET A 1 26.93 76.43 0.12
C MET A 1 27.33 75.01 -0.27
N GLN A 2 26.41 74.05 -0.06
CA GLN A 2 26.31 72.68 -0.63
C GLN A 2 27.46 71.65 -0.50
N ARG A 3 27.19 70.62 0.32
CA ARG A 3 27.45 69.17 0.05
C ARG A 3 26.53 68.71 -1.12
N PRO A 4 26.73 67.56 -1.83
CA PRO A 4 27.08 66.24 -1.26
C PRO A 4 27.89 65.26 -2.16
N GLY A 5 28.30 64.12 -1.61
CA GLY A 5 28.67 62.98 -2.45
C GLY A 5 29.57 61.88 -1.87
N ALA A 6 29.62 61.64 -0.56
CA ALA A 6 30.23 60.41 -0.05
C ALA A 6 29.57 59.99 1.26
N SER A 7 29.41 58.68 1.43
CA SER A 7 28.79 58.00 2.57
C SER A 7 27.29 57.76 2.42
N ARG A 8 26.95 56.83 1.52
CA ARG A 8 25.82 55.92 1.75
C ARG A 8 26.38 54.60 2.25
N ASP A 9 26.08 54.36 3.52
CA ASP A 9 25.43 53.15 3.99
C ASP A 9 26.26 51.87 3.90
N MET A 10 26.81 51.43 5.04
CA MET A 10 26.08 50.52 5.91
C MET A 10 25.48 49.34 5.14
N ALA A 11 26.28 48.31 4.95
CA ALA A 11 25.88 46.99 5.41
C ALA A 11 27.13 46.12 5.31
N ALA A 12 27.74 45.91 6.48
CA ALA A 12 28.58 44.76 6.72
C ALA A 12 27.94 43.55 6.03
N GLU A 13 28.71 42.98 5.11
CA GLU A 13 28.48 41.78 4.34
C GLU A 13 28.37 40.61 5.32
N LYS A 14 27.25 40.55 6.04
CA LYS A 14 26.78 39.38 6.76
C LYS A 14 26.31 38.43 5.67
N GLN A 15 27.27 37.71 5.11
CA GLN A 15 27.08 36.45 4.44
C GLN A 15 26.53 35.47 5.48
N LYS A 16 25.26 35.68 5.85
CA LYS A 16 24.44 34.71 6.55
C LYS A 16 24.38 33.54 5.60
N GLY A 17 25.17 32.52 5.93
CA GLY A 17 25.06 31.21 5.32
C GLY A 17 23.58 30.90 5.20
N ARG A 18 23.10 30.78 3.97
CA ARG A 18 21.89 30.01 3.71
C ARG A 18 22.22 28.63 4.24
N ILE A 19 21.76 28.36 5.45
CA ILE A 19 21.54 27.00 5.91
C ILE A 19 20.55 26.46 4.88
N LEU A 20 21.08 25.76 3.87
CA LEU A 20 20.29 24.84 3.07
C LEU A 20 19.85 23.78 4.05
N LEU A 21 18.68 23.99 4.67
CA LEU A 21 18.00 22.96 5.41
C LEU A 21 17.93 21.74 4.47
N PRO A 22 18.37 20.55 4.91
CA PRO A 22 18.27 19.36 4.07
C PRO A 22 16.80 19.23 3.64
N LEU A 23 16.54 19.10 2.34
CA LEU A 23 15.23 18.79 1.75
C LEU A 23 14.74 17.37 2.12
N TYR A 24 15.15 16.86 3.27
CA TYR A 24 14.73 15.59 3.84
C TYR A 24 14.03 15.90 5.17
N LYS A 25 12.70 16.02 5.13
CA LYS A 25 11.76 15.64 6.22
C LYS A 25 10.32 16.11 5.99
N THR A 26 9.85 16.09 4.75
CA THR A 26 8.41 16.02 4.49
C THR A 26 8.17 14.98 3.42
N GLU A 27 8.60 13.72 3.66
CA GLU A 27 7.85 12.63 3.04
C GLU A 27 6.40 12.82 3.53
N PRO A 28 5.45 13.10 2.63
CA PRO A 28 4.07 13.26 3.05
C PRO A 28 3.62 11.95 3.74
N PRO A 29 2.70 12.04 4.72
CA PRO A 29 2.10 10.84 5.29
C PRO A 29 1.65 9.92 4.15
N ASN A 30 2.09 8.66 4.19
CA ASN A 30 1.80 7.64 3.18
C ASN A 30 2.48 7.85 1.81
N TRP A 31 3.75 8.29 1.77
CA TRP A 31 4.53 8.38 0.51
C TRP A 31 4.49 7.08 -0.31
N ASP A 32 4.65 5.92 0.32
CA ASP A 32 4.62 4.64 -0.41
C ASP A 32 3.24 4.35 -1.00
N TYR A 33 2.17 4.75 -0.32
CA TYR A 33 0.82 4.65 -0.85
C TYR A 33 0.67 5.57 -2.07
N MET A 34 1.19 6.80 -2.04
CA MET A 34 1.15 7.67 -3.22
C MET A 34 1.96 7.13 -4.40
N GLN A 35 3.13 6.52 -4.13
CA GLN A 35 3.90 5.81 -5.15
C GLN A 35 3.15 4.58 -5.68
N ALA A 36 2.43 3.86 -4.81
CA ALA A 36 1.59 2.74 -5.21
C ALA A 36 0.42 3.19 -6.09
N VAL A 37 -0.24 4.31 -5.75
CA VAL A 37 -1.30 4.90 -6.58
C VAL A 37 -0.76 5.32 -7.94
N LYS A 38 0.40 5.99 -7.97
CA LYS A 38 1.07 6.35 -9.21
C LYS A 38 1.35 5.12 -10.07
N TYR A 39 1.96 4.08 -9.48
CA TYR A 39 2.25 2.83 -10.18
C TYR A 39 1.00 2.15 -10.72
N TYR A 40 -0.10 2.15 -9.94
CA TYR A 40 -1.37 1.59 -10.38
C TYR A 40 -1.86 2.25 -11.67
N PHE A 41 -1.86 3.58 -11.75
CA PHE A 41 -2.31 4.28 -12.96
C PHE A 41 -1.38 4.10 -14.15
N THR A 42 -0.05 4.05 -13.92
CA THR A 42 0.92 3.95 -15.02
C THR A 42 1.12 2.53 -15.53
N THR A 43 0.92 1.53 -14.66
CA THR A 43 1.36 0.15 -14.94
C THR A 43 0.22 -0.84 -14.79
N VAL A 44 -0.57 -0.80 -13.72
CA VAL A 44 -1.59 -1.84 -13.48
C VAL A 44 -2.85 -1.60 -14.30
N ARG A 45 -3.42 -0.40 -14.21
CA ARG A 45 -4.70 -0.03 -14.83
C ARG A 45 -4.74 -0.24 -16.35
N PRO A 46 -3.69 0.11 -17.13
CA PRO A 46 -3.72 -0.10 -18.58
C PRO A 46 -3.77 -1.57 -19.02
N HIS A 47 -3.32 -2.49 -18.18
CA HIS A 47 -3.32 -3.93 -18.49
C HIS A 47 -4.56 -4.67 -17.98
N ARG A 48 -5.49 -3.96 -17.32
CA ARG A 48 -6.77 -4.55 -16.91
C ARG A 48 -7.68 -4.71 -18.13
N ALA A 49 -8.25 -5.90 -18.29
CA ALA A 49 -9.16 -6.20 -19.39
C ALA A 49 -10.44 -5.33 -19.25
N SER A 50 -10.57 -4.31 -20.08
CA SER A 50 -11.77 -3.47 -20.17
C SER A 50 -12.91 -4.11 -20.96
N GLU A 51 -12.68 -5.30 -21.52
CA GLU A 51 -13.58 -5.99 -22.45
C GLU A 51 -14.76 -6.64 -21.73
N PHE A 52 -14.62 -6.94 -20.44
CA PHE A 52 -15.62 -7.69 -19.67
C PHE A 52 -16.44 -6.79 -18.73
N GLU A 53 -15.84 -5.73 -18.17
CA GLU A 53 -16.53 -4.74 -17.33
C GLU A 53 -15.83 -3.37 -17.37
N ALA A 54 -16.56 -2.30 -17.05
CA ALA A 54 -15.99 -0.98 -16.84
C ALA A 54 -15.04 -1.00 -15.64
N ILE A 55 -13.78 -0.59 -15.85
CA ILE A 55 -12.78 -0.56 -14.78
C ILE A 55 -13.20 0.46 -13.71
N SER A 56 -13.65 -0.03 -12.55
CA SER A 56 -13.86 0.79 -11.37
C SER A 56 -12.54 0.99 -10.65
N ASP A 57 -12.07 2.24 -10.62
CA ASP A 57 -10.88 2.60 -9.86
C ASP A 57 -11.13 2.47 -8.35
N PRO A 58 -10.12 2.02 -7.58
CA PRO A 58 -10.24 1.99 -6.14
C PRO A 58 -10.50 3.37 -5.52
N PRO A 59 -11.12 3.45 -4.33
CA PRO A 59 -11.49 4.73 -3.72
C PRO A 59 -10.27 5.41 -3.09
N PHE A 60 -9.38 5.96 -3.91
CA PHE A 60 -8.09 6.55 -3.49
C PHE A 60 -8.20 7.72 -2.50
N HIS A 61 -9.38 8.34 -2.42
CA HIS A 61 -9.70 9.43 -1.49
C HIS A 61 -9.99 8.94 -0.07
N ILE A 62 -10.30 7.66 0.12
CA ILE A 62 -10.55 7.07 1.44
C ILE A 62 -9.21 6.63 2.02
N GLN A 63 -8.64 7.47 2.89
CA GLN A 63 -7.45 7.12 3.65
C GLN A 63 -7.83 6.32 4.90
N GLY A 64 -7.03 5.32 5.25
CA GLY A 64 -7.27 4.42 6.38
C GLY A 64 -6.72 3.03 6.11
N ASP A 65 -7.25 2.02 6.80
CA ASP A 65 -6.81 0.62 6.71
C ASP A 65 -6.70 0.07 5.27
N TRP A 66 -7.54 0.56 4.37
CA TRP A 66 -7.52 0.19 2.96
C TRP A 66 -6.19 0.56 2.24
N CYS A 67 -5.52 1.66 2.64
CA CYS A 67 -4.26 2.06 2.03
C CYS A 67 -3.13 1.05 2.30
N ILE A 68 -3.22 0.31 3.42
CA ILE A 68 -2.24 -0.69 3.81
C ILE A 68 -2.30 -1.88 2.85
N GLY A 69 -3.49 -2.47 2.71
CA GLY A 69 -3.70 -3.62 1.84
C GLY A 69 -3.38 -3.29 0.38
N PHE A 70 -3.84 -2.13 -0.11
CA PHE A 70 -3.53 -1.67 -1.47
C PHE A 70 -2.03 -1.53 -1.72
N THR A 71 -1.29 -0.92 -0.80
CA THR A 71 0.16 -0.74 -0.94
C THR A 71 0.89 -2.09 -1.01
N CYS A 72 0.51 -3.06 -0.16
CA CYS A 72 1.02 -4.42 -0.26
C CYS A 72 0.76 -5.05 -1.63
N LYS A 73 -0.48 -4.99 -2.15
CA LYS A 73 -0.85 -5.56 -3.45
C LYS A 73 0.00 -5.00 -4.58
N VAL A 74 0.20 -3.68 -4.61
CA VAL A 74 1.01 -3.02 -5.64
C VAL A 74 2.48 -3.42 -5.54
N ILE A 75 3.02 -3.56 -4.32
CA ILE A 75 4.39 -4.04 -4.15
C ILE A 75 4.51 -5.49 -4.65
N CYS A 76 3.57 -6.37 -4.31
CA CYS A 76 3.54 -7.75 -4.81
C CYS A 76 3.46 -7.80 -6.34
N ASP A 77 2.58 -7.01 -6.97
CA ASP A 77 2.48 -6.95 -8.44
C ASP A 77 3.81 -6.51 -9.07
N ARG A 78 4.45 -5.48 -8.50
CA ARG A 78 5.78 -5.05 -8.93
C ARG A 78 6.82 -6.16 -8.82
N VAL A 79 6.83 -6.92 -7.72
CA VAL A 79 7.74 -8.07 -7.55
C VAL A 79 7.46 -9.16 -8.58
N VAL A 80 6.20 -9.50 -8.83
CA VAL A 80 5.81 -10.49 -9.84
C VAL A 80 6.28 -10.06 -11.23
N ASN A 81 6.11 -8.79 -11.59
CA ASN A 81 6.55 -8.27 -12.88
C ASN A 81 8.08 -8.29 -13.02
N LEU A 82 8.82 -8.01 -11.94
CA LEU A 82 10.28 -8.16 -11.92
C LEU A 82 10.70 -9.62 -12.07
N CYS A 83 10.06 -10.56 -11.37
CA CYS A 83 10.35 -11.98 -11.51
C CYS A 83 10.11 -12.48 -12.94
N LYS A 84 9.03 -12.01 -13.59
CA LYS A 84 8.75 -12.32 -15.00
C LYS A 84 9.82 -11.75 -15.93
N ALA A 85 10.25 -10.51 -15.71
CA ALA A 85 11.28 -9.87 -16.53
C ALA A 85 12.65 -10.57 -16.42
N GLU A 86 13.02 -11.01 -15.22
CA GLU A 86 14.27 -11.73 -14.95
C GLU A 86 14.19 -13.24 -15.28
N GLY A 87 13.01 -13.76 -15.63
CA GLY A 87 12.80 -15.18 -15.90
C GLY A 87 13.05 -16.09 -14.69
N ARG A 88 13.08 -15.54 -13.47
CA ARG A 88 13.37 -16.26 -12.23
C ARG A 88 12.67 -15.63 -11.04
N LEU A 89 12.60 -16.38 -9.95
CA LEU A 89 12.09 -15.87 -8.68
C LEU A 89 13.13 -14.98 -8.01
N LEU A 90 12.68 -13.81 -7.56
CA LEU A 90 13.49 -12.85 -6.81
C LEU A 90 13.15 -12.97 -5.33
N ARG A 91 14.12 -13.39 -4.51
CA ARG A 91 13.91 -13.52 -3.07
C ARG A 91 14.42 -12.28 -2.31
N PRO A 92 13.85 -11.98 -1.12
CA PRO A 92 14.39 -10.96 -0.24
C PRO A 92 15.88 -11.19 0.04
N GLY A 93 16.69 -10.14 -0.18
CA GLY A 93 18.14 -10.17 0.09
C GLY A 93 19.02 -10.64 -1.09
N GLU A 94 18.45 -11.16 -2.17
CA GLU A 94 19.24 -11.56 -3.36
C GLU A 94 19.76 -10.34 -4.13
N GLU A 95 18.92 -9.31 -4.27
CA GLU A 95 19.25 -8.09 -5.01
C GLU A 95 19.23 -6.86 -4.10
N PRO A 96 20.39 -6.23 -3.82
CA PRO A 96 20.47 -5.06 -2.96
C PRO A 96 19.58 -3.89 -3.44
N ALA A 97 19.42 -3.74 -4.76
CA ALA A 97 18.57 -2.72 -5.36
C ALA A 97 17.08 -2.86 -4.98
N LEU A 98 16.63 -4.07 -4.64
CA LEU A 98 15.26 -4.35 -4.21
C LEU A 98 15.08 -4.24 -2.69
N GLY A 99 16.14 -3.96 -1.93
CA GLY A 99 16.10 -3.89 -0.46
C GLY A 99 15.03 -2.93 0.06
N GLY A 100 14.90 -1.74 -0.55
CA GLY A 100 13.87 -0.76 -0.17
C GLY A 100 12.43 -1.22 -0.50
N LEU A 101 12.26 -1.99 -1.57
CA LEU A 101 10.97 -2.56 -1.96
C LEU A 101 10.54 -3.63 -0.95
N TRP A 102 11.44 -4.55 -0.59
CA TRP A 102 11.20 -5.57 0.42
C TRP A 102 10.96 -4.97 1.81
N ALA A 103 11.75 -3.98 2.22
CA ALA A 103 11.54 -3.29 3.50
C ALA A 103 10.15 -2.63 3.57
N SER A 104 9.71 -2.03 2.47
CA SER A 104 8.37 -1.47 2.37
C SER A 104 7.30 -2.56 2.45
N TYR A 105 7.46 -3.66 1.70
CA TYR A 105 6.56 -4.80 1.76
C TYR A 105 6.36 -5.31 3.19
N TRP A 106 7.45 -5.63 3.90
CA TRP A 106 7.38 -6.16 5.26
C TRP A 106 6.74 -5.18 6.25
N ARG A 107 7.02 -3.87 6.09
CA ARG A 107 6.42 -2.82 6.91
C ARG A 107 4.90 -2.76 6.73
N TYR A 108 4.38 -2.83 5.49
CA TYR A 108 2.94 -2.82 5.25
C TYR A 108 2.29 -4.16 5.62
N LEU A 109 2.95 -5.29 5.39
CA LEU A 109 2.48 -6.60 5.83
C LEU A 109 2.31 -6.65 7.34
N TYR A 110 3.27 -6.13 8.10
CA TYR A 110 3.18 -6.05 9.56
C TYR A 110 1.96 -5.22 10.02
N LYS A 111 1.73 -4.06 9.40
CA LYS A 111 0.54 -3.22 9.68
C LYS A 111 -0.76 -3.98 9.35
N HIS A 112 -0.77 -4.72 8.24
CA HIS A 112 -1.93 -5.51 7.82
C HIS A 112 -2.22 -6.66 8.79
N LEU A 113 -1.18 -7.36 9.26
CA LEU A 113 -1.31 -8.40 10.29
C LEU A 113 -1.85 -7.84 11.60
N ALA A 114 -1.40 -6.65 12.03
CA ALA A 114 -1.92 -6.00 13.22
C ALA A 114 -3.43 -5.69 13.10
N MET A 115 -3.86 -5.22 11.93
CA MET A 115 -5.28 -4.99 11.63
C MET A 115 -6.08 -6.29 11.66
N VAL A 116 -5.61 -7.34 11.00
CA VAL A 116 -6.25 -8.67 11.01
C VAL A 116 -6.36 -9.22 12.44
N ASN A 117 -5.31 -9.08 13.25
CA ASN A 117 -5.34 -9.50 14.65
C ASN A 117 -6.38 -8.71 15.47
N ASN A 118 -6.59 -7.43 15.21
CA ASN A 118 -7.63 -6.65 15.88
C ASN A 118 -9.04 -7.12 15.49
N ILE A 119 -9.24 -7.49 14.22
CA ILE A 119 -10.49 -8.06 13.71
C ILE A 119 -10.78 -9.40 14.40
N VAL A 120 -9.81 -10.33 14.39
CA VAL A 120 -9.98 -11.67 14.95
C VAL A 120 -10.21 -11.63 16.46
N ASN A 121 -9.55 -10.73 17.19
CA ASN A 121 -9.74 -10.57 18.63
C ASN A 121 -11.07 -9.87 19.01
N GLY A 122 -11.98 -9.62 18.06
CA GLY A 122 -13.27 -8.98 18.32
C GLY A 122 -13.16 -7.54 18.81
N LYS A 123 -11.98 -6.91 18.68
CA LYS A 123 -11.76 -5.48 19.01
C LYS A 123 -12.39 -4.56 17.96
N VAL A 124 -12.79 -5.12 16.83
CA VAL A 124 -13.52 -4.45 15.74
C VAL A 124 -14.83 -5.19 15.53
N VAL A 125 -15.93 -4.44 15.36
CA VAL A 125 -17.24 -5.02 15.05
C VAL A 125 -17.12 -5.84 13.76
N VAL A 126 -17.53 -7.10 13.81
CA VAL A 126 -17.61 -7.98 12.64
C VAL A 126 -18.55 -7.33 11.63
N THR A 127 -17.95 -6.72 10.61
CA THR A 127 -18.65 -6.14 9.47
C THR A 127 -18.16 -6.84 8.22
N LYS A 128 -18.89 -6.71 7.10
CA LYS A 128 -18.49 -7.24 5.77
C LYS A 128 -17.04 -6.91 5.37
N LEU A 129 -16.50 -5.83 5.93
CA LEU A 129 -15.14 -5.34 5.70
C LEU A 129 -14.06 -6.16 6.42
N ALA A 130 -14.41 -7.03 7.37
CA ALA A 130 -13.46 -7.84 8.13
C ALA A 130 -12.88 -9.03 7.33
N VAL A 131 -13.64 -9.55 6.36
CA VAL A 131 -13.22 -10.69 5.53
C VAL A 131 -12.19 -10.28 4.48
N ALA A 132 -12.29 -9.06 3.95
CA ALA A 132 -11.39 -8.58 2.90
C ALA A 132 -9.91 -8.52 3.34
N PRO A 133 -9.55 -7.98 4.52
CA PRO A 133 -8.19 -8.04 5.05
C PRO A 133 -7.66 -9.47 5.24
N LEU A 134 -8.50 -10.43 5.61
CA LEU A 134 -8.09 -11.85 5.71
C LEU A 134 -7.82 -12.45 4.33
N MET A 135 -8.65 -12.15 3.33
CA MET A 135 -8.43 -12.56 1.94
C MET A 135 -7.18 -11.92 1.33
N ASP A 136 -6.86 -10.68 1.74
CA ASP A 136 -5.67 -9.98 1.30
C ASP A 136 -4.39 -10.70 1.76
N LEU A 137 -4.35 -11.27 2.97
CA LEU A 137 -3.20 -12.06 3.43
C LEU A 137 -2.94 -13.28 2.54
N MET A 138 -3.99 -14.02 2.18
CA MET A 138 -3.88 -15.12 1.22
C MET A 138 -3.33 -14.61 -0.13
N SER A 139 -3.84 -13.48 -0.61
CA SER A 139 -3.41 -12.90 -1.88
C SER A 139 -1.93 -12.50 -1.85
N PHE A 140 -1.43 -11.95 -0.73
CA PHE A 140 -0.03 -11.59 -0.57
C PHE A 140 0.88 -12.81 -0.63
N ASP A 141 0.49 -13.89 0.05
CA ASP A 141 1.24 -15.14 0.03
C ASP A 141 1.25 -15.79 -1.34
N LEU A 142 0.13 -15.80 -2.06
CA LEU A 142 0.07 -16.35 -3.41
C LEU A 142 0.95 -15.55 -4.38
N LEU A 143 0.96 -14.22 -4.26
CA LEU A 143 1.75 -13.35 -5.13
C LEU A 143 3.25 -13.37 -4.80
N ASN A 144 3.62 -13.53 -3.53
CA ASN A 144 5.03 -13.63 -3.11
C ASN A 144 5.50 -15.08 -2.88
N GLN A 145 4.71 -16.06 -3.34
CA GLN A 145 5.04 -17.49 -3.26
C GLN A 145 5.39 -17.95 -1.83
N GLY A 146 4.70 -17.38 -0.86
CA GLY A 146 4.83 -17.71 0.55
C GLY A 146 4.37 -19.14 0.82
N ILE A 147 5.08 -19.84 1.69
CA ILE A 147 4.70 -21.18 2.19
C ILE A 147 3.51 -21.12 3.16
N PHE A 148 3.08 -19.93 3.56
CA PHE A 148 2.07 -19.72 4.59
C PHE A 148 0.64 -19.65 4.06
N TRP A 149 0.43 -19.77 2.74
CA TRP A 149 -0.91 -19.64 2.15
C TRP A 149 -1.93 -20.63 2.75
N GLN A 150 -1.49 -21.85 3.08
CA GLN A 150 -2.34 -22.86 3.73
C GLN A 150 -2.74 -22.43 5.15
N LEU A 151 -1.82 -21.82 5.90
CA LEU A 151 -2.09 -21.33 7.25
C LEU A 151 -3.04 -20.13 7.20
N HIS A 152 -2.88 -19.23 6.24
CA HIS A 152 -3.82 -18.12 6.03
C HIS A 152 -5.21 -18.62 5.59
N MET A 153 -5.28 -19.64 4.73
CA MET A 153 -6.55 -20.29 4.35
C MET A 153 -7.25 -20.94 5.53
N ASN A 154 -6.52 -21.71 6.34
CA ASN A 154 -7.08 -22.34 7.54
C ASN A 154 -7.56 -21.29 8.55
N GLY A 155 -6.80 -20.21 8.76
CA GLY A 155 -7.19 -19.11 9.62
C GLY A 155 -8.45 -18.39 9.13
N LEU A 156 -8.56 -18.15 7.82
CA LEU A 156 -9.76 -17.58 7.21
C LEU A 156 -10.98 -18.46 7.41
N PHE A 157 -10.87 -19.77 7.16
CA PHE A 157 -12.00 -20.68 7.36
C PHE A 157 -12.42 -20.77 8.82
N ALA A 158 -11.46 -20.87 9.75
CA ALA A 158 -11.75 -20.85 11.17
C ALA A 158 -12.48 -19.56 11.60
N TYR A 159 -12.09 -18.40 11.03
CA TYR A 159 -12.79 -17.14 11.26
C TYR A 159 -14.21 -17.12 10.66
N ILE A 160 -14.39 -17.61 9.42
CA ILE A 160 -15.71 -17.69 8.80
C ILE A 160 -16.65 -18.56 9.64
N GLU A 161 -16.18 -19.73 10.09
CA GLU A 161 -16.96 -20.60 10.97
C GLU A 161 -17.35 -19.92 12.28
N SER A 162 -16.44 -19.15 12.90
CA SER A 162 -16.71 -18.47 14.17
C SER A 162 -17.77 -17.36 14.08
N ILE A 163 -17.99 -16.78 12.90
CA ILE A 163 -18.97 -15.71 12.67
C ILE A 163 -20.31 -16.22 12.09
N GLY A 164 -20.55 -17.53 12.10
CA GLY A 164 -21.79 -18.14 11.59
C GLY A 164 -21.66 -18.86 10.25
N GLY A 165 -20.43 -19.14 9.83
CA GLY A 165 -20.10 -19.96 8.67
C GLY A 165 -20.46 -19.32 7.34
N ILE A 166 -20.42 -20.13 6.28
CA ILE A 166 -20.71 -19.66 4.92
C ILE A 166 -22.12 -19.10 4.75
N LYS A 167 -23.10 -19.58 5.54
CA LYS A 167 -24.48 -19.07 5.51
C LYS A 167 -24.56 -17.61 5.94
N PHE A 168 -23.81 -17.23 6.99
CA PHE A 168 -23.70 -15.83 7.39
C PHE A 168 -23.09 -15.00 6.26
N ILE A 169 -22.00 -15.46 5.64
CA ILE A 169 -21.36 -14.78 4.49
C ILE A 169 -22.34 -14.57 3.33
N LEU A 170 -23.10 -15.61 2.96
CA LEU A 170 -24.05 -15.54 1.85
C LEU A 170 -25.28 -14.67 2.17
N SER A 171 -25.65 -14.54 3.44
CA SER A 171 -26.74 -13.68 3.90
C SER A 171 -26.39 -12.19 3.89
N MET A 172 -25.09 -11.87 3.87
CA MET A 172 -24.63 -10.50 3.80
C MET A 172 -25.05 -9.90 2.45
N PRO A 173 -25.74 -8.74 2.41
CA PRO A 173 -26.09 -8.11 1.14
C PRO A 173 -24.86 -8.01 0.26
N ARG A 174 -24.92 -8.53 -0.97
CA ARG A 174 -23.83 -8.42 -1.95
C ARG A 174 -23.36 -6.97 -1.92
N LEU A 175 -22.06 -6.76 -1.73
CA LEU A 175 -21.51 -5.41 -1.87
C LEU A 175 -22.02 -4.91 -3.22
N PRO A 176 -22.59 -3.68 -3.33
CA PRO A 176 -22.68 -3.06 -4.64
C PRO A 176 -21.27 -3.16 -5.22
N TYR A 177 -21.16 -3.52 -6.50
CA TYR A 177 -19.97 -3.85 -7.30
C TYR A 177 -18.70 -2.98 -7.12
N ARG A 178 -18.67 -2.02 -6.22
CA ARG A 178 -17.57 -1.13 -5.86
C ARG A 178 -16.34 -1.79 -5.22
N PHE A 179 -16.35 -3.09 -4.91
CA PHE A 179 -15.23 -3.72 -4.18
C PHE A 179 -14.80 -5.12 -4.67
N ALA A 180 -15.38 -5.63 -5.77
CA ALA A 180 -14.99 -6.92 -6.33
C ALA A 180 -13.74 -6.87 -7.25
N SER A 181 -13.25 -5.67 -7.61
CA SER A 181 -12.26 -5.49 -8.69
C SER A 181 -10.78 -5.67 -8.28
N LEU A 182 -10.48 -6.50 -7.29
CA LEU A 182 -9.10 -6.76 -6.85
C LEU A 182 -8.65 -8.22 -6.93
N MET A 183 -9.47 -9.11 -7.51
CA MET A 183 -9.15 -10.53 -7.76
C MET A 183 -9.60 -11.01 -9.16
N GLN A 184 -9.70 -10.09 -10.12
CA GLN A 184 -9.87 -10.40 -11.55
C GLN A 184 -8.90 -9.55 -12.36
#